data_AF-A0A699SD67-F1
#
_entry.id   AF-A0A699SD67-F1
#
_cell.length_a   1.000
_cell.length_b   1.000
_cell.length_c   1.000
_cell.angle_alpha   90.00
_cell.angle_beta   90.00
_cell.angle_gamma   90.00
#
_symmetry.space_group_name_H-M   'P 1'
#
loop_
_entity.id
_entity.type
_entity.pdbx_description
1 polymer ?
#
loop_
_entity_poly.entity_id
_entity_poly.type
_entity_poly.pdbx_seq_one_letter_code
_entity_poly.pdbx_strand_id
1 'polypeptide(L)'
;MAVEGNGDLPVPNLQTMEELCQPCLNGRGGPIPPIAIQLKNEITNFRQRPDESLFEAWERYKLLIDRCPNHNMLRVTQMDTFYNGLTLRHHDTINAAAGGTL
;
A
#
# COMPACT_ATOMS: atom_id res chain seq x y z
N MET A 1 -27.66 18.66 -20.73
CA MET A 1 -27.35 17.28 -21.18
C MET A 1 -25.93 16.95 -20.76
N ALA A 2 -25.71 15.71 -20.37
CA ALA A 2 -24.58 15.22 -19.59
C ALA A 2 -23.22 15.31 -20.29
N VAL A 3 -22.18 15.44 -19.45
CA VAL A 3 -20.77 15.14 -19.68
C VAL A 3 -20.59 13.63 -19.78
N GLU A 4 -19.81 13.17 -20.76
CA GLU A 4 -18.83 12.05 -20.71
C GLU A 4 -17.83 12.30 -21.86
N GLY A 5 -16.51 12.20 -21.75
CA GLY A 5 -15.65 11.60 -20.74
C GLY A 5 -14.44 11.00 -21.46
N ASN A 6 -13.51 11.83 -21.97
CA ASN A 6 -12.21 11.34 -22.43
C ASN A 6 -11.34 11.11 -21.18
N GLY A 7 -11.38 9.88 -20.68
CA GLY A 7 -10.59 9.42 -19.54
C GLY A 7 -9.14 9.16 -19.92
N ASP A 8 -8.36 10.23 -20.03
CA ASP A 8 -6.92 10.11 -19.82
C ASP A 8 -6.67 10.20 -18.30
N LEU A 9 -6.24 9.09 -17.71
CA LEU A 9 -5.71 9.09 -16.35
C LEU A 9 -4.49 10.02 -16.33
N PRO A 10 -4.42 11.02 -15.44
CA PRO A 10 -3.23 11.86 -15.38
C PRO A 10 -2.08 11.03 -14.84
N VAL A 11 -1.05 10.85 -15.69
CA VAL A 11 0.29 10.44 -15.27
C VAL A 11 0.68 11.32 -14.08
N PRO A 12 1.17 10.76 -12.95
CA PRO A 12 1.54 11.56 -11.80
C PRO A 12 2.71 12.47 -12.19
N ASN A 13 2.41 13.72 -12.54
CA ASN A 13 3.41 14.76 -12.73
C ASN A 13 3.73 15.39 -11.35
N LEU A 14 4.83 16.13 -11.26
CA LEU A 14 5.26 16.79 -10.02
C LEU A 14 4.18 17.68 -9.38
N GLN A 15 3.32 18.30 -10.18
CA GLN A 15 2.22 19.15 -9.73
C GLN A 15 1.13 18.34 -9.01
N THR A 16 0.80 17.14 -9.49
CA THR A 16 -0.14 16.23 -8.80
C THR A 16 0.44 15.72 -7.48
N MET A 17 1.75 15.46 -7.43
CA MET A 17 2.45 15.11 -6.18
C MET A 17 2.47 16.29 -5.20
N GLU A 18 2.62 17.51 -5.71
CA GLU A 18 2.55 18.74 -4.92
C GLU A 18 1.14 18.93 -4.35
N GLU A 19 0.08 18.78 -5.15
CA GLU A 19 -1.33 18.86 -4.73
C GLU A 19 -1.70 17.84 -3.63
N LEU A 20 -1.15 16.63 -3.68
CA LEU A 20 -1.30 15.65 -2.60
C LEU A 20 -0.55 16.04 -1.32
N CYS A 21 0.56 16.78 -1.45
CA CYS A 21 1.33 17.33 -0.32
C CYS A 21 0.80 18.68 0.18
N GLN A 22 -0.02 19.39 -0.61
CA GLN A 22 -0.56 20.72 -0.28
C GLN A 22 -1.28 20.74 1.08
N PRO A 23 -2.07 19.73 1.51
CA PRO A 23 -2.65 19.72 2.86
C PRO A 23 -1.61 19.75 3.98
N CYS A 24 -0.44 19.12 3.78
CA CYS A 24 0.68 19.14 4.71
C CYS A 24 1.46 20.47 4.64
N LEU A 25 1.64 21.03 3.45
CA LEU A 25 2.37 22.30 3.22
C LEU A 25 1.57 23.52 3.68
N ASN A 26 0.24 23.49 3.51
CA ASN A 26 -0.66 24.60 3.86
C ASN A 26 -1.09 24.60 5.33
N GLY A 27 -0.47 23.77 6.19
CA GLY A 27 -0.80 23.67 7.62
C GLY A 27 -2.24 23.24 7.91
N ARG A 28 -2.96 22.73 6.89
CA ARG A 28 -4.36 22.29 7.00
C ARG A 28 -4.48 20.86 7.54
N GLY A 29 -3.44 20.05 7.35
CA GLY A 29 -3.18 18.86 8.14
C GLY A 29 -2.19 19.22 9.25
N GLY A 30 -2.54 18.92 10.51
CA GLY A 30 -1.56 18.99 11.60
C GLY A 30 -0.32 18.13 11.30
N PRO A 31 0.81 18.34 12.00
CA PRO A 31 2.02 17.56 11.77
C PRO A 31 1.69 16.06 11.85
N ILE A 32 2.01 15.32 10.79
CA ILE A 32 1.85 13.87 10.79
C ILE A 32 2.71 13.33 11.94
N PRO A 33 2.13 12.62 12.93
CA PRO A 33 2.90 12.10 14.04
C PRO A 33 4.05 11.22 13.52
N PRO A 34 5.27 11.31 14.08
CA PRO A 34 6.40 10.47 13.66
C PRO A 34 6.08 8.97 13.63
N ILE A 35 5.21 8.52 14.55
CA ILE A 35 4.70 7.15 14.61
C ILE A 35 3.87 6.79 13.37
N ALA A 36 3.05 7.70 12.86
CA ALA A 36 2.28 7.47 11.64
C ALA A 36 3.19 7.38 10.40
N ILE A 37 4.25 8.18 10.34
CA ILE A 37 5.26 8.08 9.27
C ILE A 37 5.97 6.72 9.33
N GLN A 38 6.38 6.30 10.52
CA GLN A 38 7.05 5.02 10.72
C GLN A 38 6.15 3.83 10.33
N LEU A 39 4.89 3.83 10.76
CA LEU A 39 3.94 2.79 10.40
C LEU A 39 3.68 2.75 8.89
N LYS A 40 3.52 3.91 8.24
CA LYS A 40 3.40 3.97 6.77
C LYS A 40 4.62 3.37 6.08
N ASN A 41 5.83 3.65 6.57
CA ASN A 41 7.04 3.06 6.03
C ASN A 41 7.11 1.54 6.25
N GLU A 42 6.68 1.04 7.41
CA GLU A 42 6.63 -0.41 7.67
C GLU A 42 5.59 -1.11 6.78
N ILE A 43 4.47 -0.46 6.49
CA ILE A 43 3.46 -0.97 5.56
C ILE A 43 4.05 -1.03 4.14
N THR A 44 4.60 0.08 3.62
CA THR A 44 5.06 0.17 2.22
C THR A 44 6.33 -0.63 1.96
N ASN A 45 7.17 -0.84 2.97
CA ASN A 45 8.38 -1.66 2.86
C ASN A 45 8.20 -3.03 3.53
N PHE A 46 6.96 -3.52 3.62
CA PHE A 46 6.68 -4.80 4.23
C PHE A 46 7.50 -5.91 3.57
N ARG A 47 8.13 -6.74 4.40
CA ARG A 47 8.84 -7.93 3.95
C ARG A 47 8.53 -9.09 4.88
N GLN A 48 8.24 -10.24 4.30
CA GLN A 48 8.09 -11.48 5.03
C GLN A 48 9.43 -11.88 5.66
N ARG A 49 9.40 -12.39 6.89
CA ARG A 49 10.61 -12.91 7.55
C ARG A 49 10.93 -14.33 7.06
N PRO A 50 12.20 -14.77 7.03
CA PRO A 50 12.59 -16.07 6.47
C PRO A 50 11.90 -17.29 7.11
N ASP A 51 11.60 -17.19 8.40
CA ASP A 51 11.00 -18.22 9.27
C ASP A 51 9.48 -18.07 9.44
N GLU A 52 8.88 -17.03 8.86
CA GLU A 52 7.46 -16.71 9.01
C GLU A 52 6.62 -17.40 7.94
N SER A 53 5.52 -18.03 8.35
CA SER A 53 4.53 -18.57 7.43
C SER A 53 3.79 -17.47 6.66
N LEU A 54 3.11 -17.84 5.58
CA LEU A 54 2.27 -16.89 4.83
C LEU A 54 1.15 -16.30 5.72
N PHE A 55 0.55 -17.13 6.58
CA PHE A 55 -0.51 -16.70 7.49
C PHE A 55 -0.02 -15.72 8.55
N GLU A 56 1.11 -16.00 9.21
CA GLU A 56 1.70 -15.09 10.20
C GLU A 56 2.09 -13.75 9.57
N ALA A 57 2.67 -13.78 8.36
CA ALA A 57 2.99 -12.58 7.60
C ALA A 57 1.73 -11.75 7.30
N TRP A 58 0.62 -12.40 6.92
CA TRP A 58 -0.66 -11.73 6.67
C TRP A 58 -1.25 -11.10 7.92
N GLU A 59 -1.27 -11.82 9.05
CA GLU A 59 -1.74 -11.27 10.34
C GLU A 59 -0.91 -10.06 10.77
N ARG A 60 0.42 -10.13 10.63
CA ARG A 60 1.32 -9.01 10.93
C ARG A 60 1.07 -7.81 10.02
N TYR A 61 0.84 -8.04 8.73
CA TYR A 61 0.54 -6.96 7.78
C TYR A 61 -0.77 -6.25 8.13
N LYS A 62 -1.85 -7.01 8.42
CA LYS A 62 -3.13 -6.43 8.87
C LYS A 62 -2.97 -5.59 10.14
N LEU A 63 -2.19 -6.07 11.11
CA LEU A 63 -1.93 -5.32 12.33
C LEU A 63 -1.23 -3.97 12.06
N LEU A 64 -0.34 -3.89 11.08
CA LEU A 64 0.30 -2.63 10.68
C LEU A 64 -0.73 -1.65 10.08
N ILE A 65 -1.64 -2.14 9.23
CA ILE A 65 -2.74 -1.36 8.65
C ILE A 65 -3.68 -0.84 9.75
N ASP A 66 -4.11 -1.70 10.67
CA ASP A 66 -5.01 -1.34 11.77
C ASP A 66 -4.40 -0.29 12.71
N ARG A 67 -3.08 -0.34 12.92
CA ARG A 67 -2.35 0.66 13.72
C ARG A 67 -2.20 2.00 13.00
N CYS A 68 -2.45 2.08 11.70
CA CYS A 68 -2.29 3.28 10.89
C CYS A 68 -3.60 3.70 10.20
N PRO A 69 -4.67 4.08 10.92
CA PRO A 69 -5.99 4.32 10.32
C PRO A 69 -6.02 5.40 9.23
N ASN A 70 -5.04 6.31 9.20
CA ASN A 70 -4.89 7.37 8.19
C ASN A 70 -3.83 7.02 7.11
N HIS A 71 -3.61 5.72 6.83
CA HIS A 71 -2.59 5.28 5.87
C HIS A 71 -2.90 5.72 4.42
N ASN A 72 -4.17 6.01 4.09
CA ASN A 72 -4.64 6.51 2.78
C ASN A 72 -4.26 5.62 1.57
N MET A 73 -4.15 4.31 1.78
CA MET A 73 -3.80 3.34 0.73
C MET A 73 -5.04 2.60 0.24
N LEU A 74 -5.21 2.51 -1.09
CA LEU A 74 -6.26 1.69 -1.69
C LEU A 74 -6.06 0.22 -1.36
N ARG A 75 -7.15 -0.56 -1.30
CA ARG A 75 -7.10 -2.00 -1.06
C ARG A 75 -6.22 -2.73 -2.07
N VAL A 76 -6.25 -2.31 -3.34
CA VAL A 76 -5.39 -2.88 -4.40
C VAL A 76 -3.91 -2.65 -4.11
N THR A 77 -3.54 -1.45 -3.64
CA THR A 77 -2.17 -1.12 -3.24
C THR A 77 -1.73 -1.92 -2.02
N GLN A 78 -2.63 -2.15 -1.06
CA GLN A 78 -2.33 -3.00 0.10
C GLN A 78 -2.05 -4.44 -0.32
N MET A 79 -2.87 -5.01 -1.21
CA MET A 79 -2.67 -6.36 -1.73
C MET A 79 -1.36 -6.49 -2.52
N ASP A 80 -1.06 -5.52 -3.39
CA ASP A 80 0.18 -5.49 -4.17
C ASP A 80 1.41 -5.39 -3.25
N THR A 81 1.37 -4.50 -2.25
CA THR A 81 2.46 -4.33 -1.28
C THR A 81 2.69 -5.61 -0.49
N PHE A 82 1.61 -6.25 0.00
CA PHE A 82 1.72 -7.52 0.71
C PHE A 82 2.32 -8.60 -0.18
N TYR A 83 1.78 -8.79 -1.39
CA TYR A 83 2.24 -9.78 -2.35
C TYR A 83 3.72 -9.59 -2.69
N ASN A 84 4.15 -8.38 -3.07
CA ASN A 84 5.55 -8.08 -3.41
C ASN A 84 6.51 -8.19 -2.21
N GLY A 85 6.00 -8.14 -0.99
CA GLY A 85 6.77 -8.36 0.23
C GLY A 85 7.00 -9.83 0.58
N LEU A 86 6.36 -10.77 -0.13
CA LEU A 86 6.46 -12.21 0.16
C LEU A 86 7.79 -12.81 -0.30
N THR A 87 8.11 -13.96 0.27
CA THR A 87 9.19 -14.81 -0.24
C THR A 87 8.76 -15.50 -1.54
N LEU A 88 9.71 -15.79 -2.44
CA LEU A 88 9.43 -16.49 -3.71
C LEU A 88 8.62 -17.77 -3.51
N ARG A 89 8.94 -18.56 -2.48
CA ARG A 89 8.20 -19.79 -2.13
C ARG A 89 6.70 -19.54 -1.95
N HIS A 90 6.33 -18.44 -1.29
CA HIS A 90 4.93 -18.11 -1.06
C HIS A 90 4.28 -17.40 -2.27
N HIS A 91 5.04 -16.75 -3.15
CA HIS A 91 4.55 -16.35 -4.47
C HIS A 91 4.09 -17.58 -5.27
N ASP A 92 4.94 -18.60 -5.37
CA ASP A 92 4.64 -19.81 -6.13
C ASP A 92 3.40 -20.53 -5.57
N THR A 93 3.26 -20.55 -4.24
CA THR A 93 2.09 -21.11 -3.55
C THR A 93 0.81 -20.38 -3.93
N ILE A 94 0.82 -19.03 -3.94
CA ILE A 94 -0.35 -18.23 -4.30
C ILE A 94 -0.68 -18.40 -5.79
N ASN A 95 0.34 -18.37 -6.66
CA ASN A 95 0.15 -18.52 -8.10
C ASN A 95 -0.44 -19.90 -8.44
N ALA A 96 0.08 -20.97 -7.84
CA ALA A 96 -0.48 -22.31 -8.01
C ALA A 96 -1.94 -22.40 -7.55
N ALA A 97 -2.28 -21.79 -6.39
CA ALA A 97 -3.65 -21.76 -5.88
C ALA A 97 -4.60 -20.95 -6.78
N ALA A 98 -4.09 -19.91 -7.45
CA ALA A 98 -4.84 -19.09 -8.40
C ALA A 98 -5.00 -19.76 -9.79
N GLY A 99 -4.48 -20.98 -9.98
CA GLY A 99 -4.48 -21.68 -11.27
C GLY A 99 -3.39 -21.21 -12.24
N GLY A 100 -2.42 -20.44 -11.75
CA GLY A 100 -1.19 -20.14 -12.47
C GLY A 100 -0.33 -21.39 -12.62
N THR A 101 0.26 -21.58 -13.80
CA THR A 101 1.24 -22.65 -14.03
C THR A 101 2.54 -22.29 -13.30
N LEU A 102 3.12 -23.27 -12.60
CA LEU A 102 4.42 -23.17 -11.92
C LEU A 102 5.58 -22.99 -12.90
#